data_AF-A0A540MBH8-F1
#
_entry.id   AF-A0A540MBH8-F1
#
_cell.length_a   1.000
_cell.length_b   1.000
_cell.length_c   1.000
_cell.angle_alpha   90.00
_cell.angle_beta   90.00
_cell.angle_gamma   90.00
#
_symmetry.space_group_name_H-M   'P 1'
#
loop_
_entity.id
_entity.type
_entity.pdbx_description
1 polymer ?
#
loop_
_entity_poly.entity_id
_entity_poly.type
_entity_poly.pdbx_seq_one_letter_code
_entity_poly.pdbx_strand_id
1 'polypeptide(L)'
;MSSSVVISQEALHIINTTNREIFSRLVLVLRRDLAESLMIMALWLFLQEKGYNKFVYKMVRLSNAVLNGLANEAVQCLKCLESTNCPRTISRTAPNCGSLLLTKRLLGKEISLQIVSINRYTLISGVKNFVTNVCARIFTDILQRILFPRSYVHFSPEDTFVIPLFPNRLFGSVKIVNPNSSINHGVPTGGIWGWSPFLELSVDDRTMFLTFSRGFPVSQDEVKELFMELLGSETCVERVQMANVPPNKQPLYAKLVLSTVVYVDRVLRGTRVSKFRINRKHIWARNNERRE
;
A
#
# COMPACT_ATOMS: atom_id res chain seq x y z
N MET A 1 -11.54 -28.31 2.03
CA MET A 1 -11.76 -27.69 0.70
C MET A 1 -12.67 -26.50 0.91
N SER A 2 -12.12 -25.28 0.98
CA SER A 2 -12.93 -24.07 1.12
C SER A 2 -13.43 -23.68 -0.26
N SER A 3 -14.74 -23.71 -0.48
CA SER A 3 -15.37 -23.28 -1.72
C SER A 3 -15.17 -21.77 -1.88
N SER A 4 -14.37 -21.36 -2.86
CA SER A 4 -14.28 -19.97 -3.30
C SER A 4 -15.63 -19.58 -3.93
N VAL A 5 -16.39 -18.71 -3.27
CA VAL A 5 -17.66 -18.21 -3.81
C VAL A 5 -17.33 -17.17 -4.87
N VAL A 6 -17.56 -17.49 -6.14
CA VAL A 6 -17.36 -16.55 -7.25
C VAL A 6 -18.47 -15.51 -7.22
N ILE A 7 -18.16 -14.28 -6.81
CA ILE A 7 -19.09 -13.15 -6.85
C ILE A 7 -19.12 -12.59 -8.29
N SER A 8 -20.31 -12.43 -8.87
CA SER A 8 -20.47 -11.80 -10.19
C SER A 8 -20.08 -10.32 -10.17
N GLN A 9 -19.64 -9.78 -11.31
CA GLN A 9 -19.28 -8.37 -11.44
C GLN A 9 -20.43 -7.43 -11.06
N GLU A 10 -21.68 -7.80 -11.41
CA GLU A 10 -22.89 -7.04 -11.05
C GLU A 10 -23.11 -7.02 -9.55
N ALA A 11 -22.98 -8.16 -8.86
CA ALA A 11 -23.08 -8.22 -7.41
C ALA A 11 -21.97 -7.40 -6.74
N LEU A 12 -20.75 -7.44 -7.29
CA LEU A 12 -19.63 -6.62 -6.82
C LEU A 12 -19.93 -5.12 -6.95
N HIS A 13 -20.54 -4.69 -8.06
CA HIS A 13 -20.96 -3.30 -8.25
C HIS A 13 -22.03 -2.87 -7.24
N ILE A 14 -23.05 -3.72 -7.01
CA ILE A 14 -24.13 -3.44 -6.05
C ILE A 14 -23.57 -3.25 -4.64
N ILE A 15 -22.70 -4.17 -4.19
CA ILE A 15 -22.06 -4.10 -2.86
C ILE A 15 -21.23 -2.81 -2.72
N ASN A 16 -20.66 -2.33 -3.83
CA ASN A 16 -19.76 -1.18 -3.85
C ASN A 16 -20.37 0.12 -4.38
N THR A 17 -21.70 0.23 -4.40
CA THR A 17 -22.42 1.40 -4.92
C THR A 17 -21.89 2.70 -4.31
N THR A 18 -21.72 2.76 -2.99
CA THR A 18 -21.17 3.91 -2.26
C THR A 18 -19.78 4.31 -2.77
N ASN A 19 -18.89 3.34 -2.97
CA ASN A 19 -17.52 3.57 -3.45
C ASN A 19 -17.51 4.08 -4.90
N ARG A 20 -18.37 3.49 -5.73
CA ARG A 20 -18.52 3.84 -7.15
C ARG A 20 -19.07 5.26 -7.32
N GLU A 21 -20.02 5.66 -6.47
CA GLU A 21 -20.56 7.02 -6.46
C GLU A 21 -19.49 8.06 -6.10
N ILE A 22 -18.71 7.81 -5.06
CA ILE A 22 -17.62 8.71 -4.67
C ILE A 22 -16.59 8.84 -5.79
N PHE A 23 -16.15 7.72 -6.37
CA PHE A 23 -15.20 7.74 -7.48
C PHE A 23 -15.75 8.51 -8.69
N SER A 24 -17.01 8.29 -9.04
CA SER A 24 -17.70 9.03 -10.11
C SER A 24 -17.74 10.53 -9.83
N ARG A 25 -18.04 10.94 -8.59
CA ARG A 25 -18.01 12.36 -8.19
C ARG A 25 -16.61 12.97 -8.28
N LEU A 26 -15.55 12.24 -7.89
CA LEU A 26 -14.18 12.72 -8.01
C LEU A 26 -13.79 13.03 -9.46
N VAL A 27 -14.13 12.14 -10.39
CA VAL A 27 -13.64 12.24 -11.76
C VAL A 27 -14.59 13.02 -12.67
N LEU A 28 -15.90 12.76 -12.58
CA LEU A 28 -16.88 13.36 -13.50
C LEU A 28 -17.33 14.75 -13.05
N VAL A 29 -17.46 14.98 -11.74
CA VAL A 29 -17.97 16.25 -11.19
C VAL A 29 -16.84 17.16 -10.77
N LEU A 30 -15.90 16.67 -9.95
CA LEU A 30 -14.76 17.44 -9.45
C LEU A 30 -13.61 17.53 -10.46
N ARG A 31 -13.68 16.79 -11.57
CA ARG A 31 -12.69 16.79 -12.67
C ARG A 31 -11.26 16.55 -12.19
N ARG A 32 -11.08 15.74 -11.15
CA ARG A 32 -9.76 15.32 -10.69
C ARG A 32 -9.12 14.34 -11.67
N ASP A 33 -7.79 14.29 -11.64
CA ASP A 33 -7.04 13.31 -12.43
C ASP A 33 -7.48 11.87 -12.09
N LEU A 34 -7.51 11.02 -13.13
CA LEU A 34 -8.02 9.65 -13.03
C LEU A 34 -7.14 8.77 -12.14
N ALA A 35 -5.82 8.83 -12.37
CA ALA A 35 -4.85 8.03 -11.63
C ALA A 35 -4.77 8.49 -10.17
N GLU A 36 -4.77 9.81 -9.94
CA GLU A 36 -4.83 10.38 -8.60
C GLU A 36 -6.11 9.96 -7.87
N SER A 37 -7.27 10.02 -8.53
CA SER A 37 -8.55 9.61 -7.95
C SER A 37 -8.59 8.13 -7.59
N LEU A 38 -7.95 7.27 -8.40
CA LEU A 38 -7.80 5.85 -8.10
C LEU A 38 -6.94 5.61 -6.85
N MET A 39 -5.80 6.31 -6.72
CA MET A 39 -4.95 6.21 -5.54
C MET A 39 -5.63 6.74 -4.27
N ILE A 40 -6.40 7.83 -4.40
CA ILE A 40 -7.21 8.39 -3.31
C ILE A 40 -8.26 7.36 -2.85
N MET A 41 -9.00 6.76 -3.78
CA MET A 41 -9.97 5.72 -3.43
C MET A 41 -9.30 4.51 -2.79
N ALA A 42 -8.17 4.05 -3.30
CA ALA A 42 -7.45 2.93 -2.72
C ALA A 42 -6.97 3.22 -1.29
N LEU A 43 -6.45 4.42 -1.02
CA LEU A 43 -6.09 4.86 0.32
C LEU A 43 -7.30 4.83 1.26
N TRP A 44 -8.44 5.35 0.80
CA TRP A 44 -9.67 5.31 1.57
C TRP A 44 -10.13 3.87 1.87
N LEU A 45 -10.22 3.01 0.86
CA LEU A 45 -10.63 1.62 1.05
C LEU A 45 -9.70 0.86 2.00
N PHE A 46 -8.39 1.12 1.91
CA PHE A 46 -7.40 0.57 2.84
C PHE A 46 -7.62 1.05 4.27
N LEU A 47 -7.85 2.35 4.48
CA LEU A 47 -8.21 2.87 5.79
C LEU A 47 -9.50 2.22 6.29
N GLN A 48 -10.49 1.98 5.43
CA GLN A 48 -11.74 1.34 5.86
C GLN A 48 -11.47 -0.06 6.39
N GLU A 49 -10.61 -0.83 5.72
CA GLU A 49 -10.20 -2.17 6.17
C GLU A 49 -9.50 -2.16 7.55
N LYS A 50 -8.70 -1.13 7.87
CA LYS A 50 -8.01 -1.00 9.16
C LYS A 50 -8.90 -0.60 10.34
N GLY A 51 -10.23 -0.74 10.23
CA GLY A 51 -11.15 -0.51 11.34
C GLY A 51 -11.71 0.91 11.38
N TYR A 52 -11.69 1.63 10.27
CA TYR A 52 -12.33 2.94 10.13
C TYR A 52 -13.73 2.80 9.48
N ASN A 53 -14.49 1.78 9.90
CA ASN A 53 -15.57 1.11 9.16
C ASN A 53 -16.85 1.93 8.84
N LYS A 54 -16.83 3.27 8.94
CA LYS A 54 -18.01 4.12 8.68
C LYS A 54 -17.71 5.42 7.92
N PHE A 55 -16.47 5.64 7.49
CA PHE A 55 -16.12 6.96 6.93
C PHE A 55 -16.57 7.12 5.47
N VAL A 56 -16.42 6.10 4.62
CA VAL A 56 -16.82 6.17 3.20
C VAL A 56 -18.32 6.42 3.06
N TYR A 57 -19.17 5.76 3.86
CA TYR A 57 -20.62 5.97 3.80
C TYR A 57 -21.02 7.40 4.19
N LYS A 58 -20.25 8.06 5.08
CA LYS A 58 -20.45 9.47 5.40
C LYS A 58 -20.05 10.38 4.22
N MET A 59 -19.07 9.98 3.41
CA MET A 59 -18.54 10.80 2.31
C MET A 59 -19.54 11.00 1.17
N VAL A 60 -20.40 10.03 0.89
CA VAL A 60 -21.43 10.17 -0.16
C VAL A 60 -22.35 11.36 0.09
N ARG A 61 -22.65 11.67 1.36
CA ARG A 61 -23.55 12.78 1.74
C ARG A 61 -22.85 14.13 1.83
N LEU A 62 -21.52 14.19 1.69
CA LEU A 62 -20.78 15.45 1.78
C LEU A 62 -20.98 16.30 0.53
N SER A 63 -20.92 17.62 0.68
CA SER A 63 -20.89 18.54 -0.46
C SER A 63 -19.63 18.33 -1.30
N ASN A 64 -19.71 18.70 -2.58
CA ASN A 64 -18.57 18.61 -3.50
C ASN A 64 -17.34 19.37 -2.98
N ALA A 65 -17.53 20.51 -2.33
CA ALA A 65 -16.43 21.27 -1.72
C ALA A 65 -15.72 20.49 -0.61
N VAL A 66 -16.46 19.86 0.30
CA VAL A 66 -15.88 19.08 1.41
C VAL A 66 -15.22 17.79 0.89
N LEU A 67 -15.85 17.12 -0.08
CA LEU A 67 -15.27 15.94 -0.72
C LEU A 67 -13.95 16.28 -1.42
N ASN A 68 -13.87 17.42 -2.12
CA ASN A 68 -12.63 17.87 -2.74
C ASN A 68 -11.56 18.24 -1.70
N GLY A 69 -11.96 18.83 -0.57
CA GLY A 69 -11.07 19.06 0.57
C GLY A 69 -10.47 17.77 1.13
N LEU A 70 -11.30 16.73 1.32
CA LEU A 70 -10.84 15.40 1.74
C LEU A 70 -9.90 14.76 0.72
N ALA A 71 -10.20 14.92 -0.57
CA ALA A 71 -9.32 14.48 -1.65
C ALA A 71 -7.95 15.19 -1.59
N ASN A 72 -7.91 16.49 -1.32
CA ASN A 72 -6.65 17.23 -1.14
C ASN A 72 -5.84 16.74 0.07
N GLU A 73 -6.50 16.42 1.18
CA GLU A 73 -5.82 15.81 2.35
C GLU A 73 -5.27 14.41 2.01
N ALA A 74 -6.03 13.59 1.28
CA ALA A 74 -5.56 12.29 0.81
C ALA A 74 -4.33 12.40 -0.10
N VAL A 75 -4.30 13.40 -0.99
CA VAL A 75 -3.12 13.69 -1.82
C VAL A 75 -1.91 14.09 -0.97
N GLN A 76 -2.10 14.86 0.10
CA GLN A 76 -1.01 15.17 1.03
C GLN A 76 -0.45 13.91 1.68
N CYS A 77 -1.31 12.95 2.07
CA CYS A 77 -0.87 11.65 2.56
C CYS A 77 -0.04 10.89 1.52
N LEU A 78 -0.54 10.78 0.28
CA LEU A 78 0.16 10.08 -0.80
C LEU A 78 1.52 10.73 -1.11
N LYS A 79 1.60 12.06 -1.17
CA LYS A 79 2.86 12.79 -1.35
C LYS A 79 3.83 12.61 -0.18
N CYS A 80 3.32 12.52 1.05
CA CYS A 80 4.12 12.19 2.22
C CYS A 80 4.77 10.80 2.09
N LEU A 81 4.04 9.83 1.51
CA LEU A 81 4.57 8.49 1.19
C LEU A 81 5.59 8.50 0.04
N GLU A 82 5.70 9.55 -0.76
CA GLU A 82 6.74 9.67 -1.79
C GLU A 82 8.02 10.29 -1.21
N SER A 83 7.86 11.31 -0.36
CA SER A 83 8.97 12.11 0.15
C SER A 83 10.06 11.26 0.83
N THR A 84 11.31 11.49 0.42
CA THR A 84 12.52 10.80 0.93
C THR A 84 12.87 11.18 2.35
N ASN A 85 12.46 12.39 2.74
CA ASN A 85 12.71 13.00 4.04
C ASN A 85 11.36 13.55 4.53
N CYS A 86 10.66 12.83 5.41
CA CYS A 86 9.84 13.57 6.36
C CYS A 86 10.82 14.32 7.26
N PRO A 87 10.76 15.65 7.36
CA PRO A 87 11.63 16.38 8.27
C PRO A 87 11.33 15.84 9.68
N ARG A 88 12.31 15.20 10.31
CA ARG A 88 12.30 15.01 11.77
C ARG A 88 12.23 16.35 12.51
N THR A 89 12.44 17.44 11.79
CA THR A 89 12.19 18.84 12.11
C THR A 89 10.89 19.34 11.47
N ILE A 90 9.75 18.72 11.74
CA ILE A 90 8.53 19.55 11.82
C ILE A 90 8.69 20.30 13.14
N SER A 91 9.39 21.43 13.08
CA SER A 91 9.30 22.43 14.13
C SER A 91 7.82 22.67 14.40
N ARG A 92 7.46 22.67 15.69
CA ARG A 92 6.18 23.04 16.30
C ARG A 92 5.64 24.42 15.88
N THR A 93 6.16 25.04 14.82
CA THR A 93 5.97 26.44 14.44
C THR A 93 5.31 26.63 13.07
N ALA A 94 4.98 25.57 12.31
CA ALA A 94 4.13 25.68 11.13
C ALA A 94 2.70 25.20 11.48
N PRO A 95 1.72 26.09 11.73
CA PRO A 95 0.43 25.70 12.31
C PRO A 95 -0.44 24.82 11.40
N ASN A 96 -0.11 24.73 10.10
CA ASN A 96 -0.99 24.18 9.07
C ASN A 96 -0.34 23.16 8.11
N CYS A 97 0.91 22.72 8.33
CA CYS A 97 1.65 21.92 7.34
C CYS A 97 1.56 20.39 7.54
N GLY A 98 0.40 19.89 8.00
CA GLY A 98 0.19 18.44 8.14
C GLY A 98 -1.02 17.99 8.95
N SER A 99 -1.96 18.91 9.18
CA SER A 99 -3.19 18.62 9.89
C SER A 99 -4.24 18.10 8.91
N LEU A 100 -4.52 16.80 8.98
CA LEU A 100 -5.56 16.14 8.20
C LEU A 100 -6.90 16.39 8.90
N LEU A 101 -7.33 17.65 8.99
CA LEU A 101 -8.44 18.09 9.84
C LEU A 101 -9.78 17.52 9.41
N LEU A 102 -10.06 17.49 8.11
CA LEU A 102 -11.30 16.93 7.56
C LEU A 102 -11.32 15.42 7.77
N THR A 103 -10.20 14.77 7.52
CA THR A 103 -9.98 13.33 7.72
C THR A 103 -10.11 12.96 9.20
N LYS A 104 -9.48 13.72 10.11
CA LYS A 104 -9.59 13.59 11.57
C LYS A 104 -11.04 13.73 12.03
N ARG A 105 -11.73 14.79 11.58
CA ARG A 105 -13.14 15.04 11.91
C ARG A 105 -14.04 13.92 11.42
N LEU A 106 -13.77 13.40 10.22
CA LEU A 106 -14.58 12.35 9.62
C LEU A 106 -14.37 10.98 10.28
N LEU A 107 -13.11 10.65 10.62
CA LEU A 107 -12.71 9.37 11.18
C LEU A 107 -12.89 9.28 12.69
N GLY A 108 -12.96 10.42 13.38
CA GLY A 108 -13.10 10.48 14.84
C GLY A 108 -11.89 9.92 15.59
N LYS A 109 -10.75 9.78 14.90
CA LYS A 109 -9.48 9.26 15.43
C LYS A 109 -8.36 10.18 15.01
N GLU A 110 -7.29 10.21 15.80
CA GLU A 110 -6.11 10.99 15.46
C GLU A 110 -5.39 10.37 14.26
N ILE A 111 -5.37 11.11 13.15
CA ILE A 111 -4.57 10.80 11.98
C ILE A 111 -3.78 12.06 11.63
N SER A 112 -2.48 11.87 11.41
CA SER A 112 -1.54 12.92 11.05
C SER A 112 -0.56 12.41 10.00
N LEU A 113 0.11 13.32 9.29
CA LEU A 113 1.18 12.94 8.38
C LEU A 113 2.33 12.20 9.07
N GLN A 114 2.53 12.42 10.37
CA GLN A 114 3.51 11.67 11.16
C GLN A 114 3.12 10.19 11.25
N ILE A 115 1.85 9.87 11.52
CA ILE A 115 1.36 8.48 11.56
C ILE A 115 1.47 7.84 10.17
N VAL A 116 1.22 8.61 9.10
CA VAL A 116 1.42 8.18 7.71
C VAL A 116 2.90 7.85 7.45
N SER A 117 3.82 8.68 7.94
CA SER A 117 5.26 8.46 7.77
C SER A 117 5.77 7.22 8.52
N ILE A 118 5.25 6.94 9.71
CA ILE A 118 5.65 5.78 10.52
C ILE A 118 5.16 4.48 9.90
N ASN A 119 3.96 4.48 9.32
CA ASN A 119 3.33 3.32 8.68
C ASN A 119 3.51 3.32 7.15
N ARG A 120 4.59 3.94 6.67
CA ARG A 120 4.82 4.22 5.25
C ARG A 120 4.74 2.96 4.39
N TYR A 121 5.45 1.90 4.77
CA TYR A 121 5.56 0.70 3.95
C TYR A 121 4.24 -0.08 3.95
N THR A 122 3.56 -0.16 5.10
CA THR A 122 2.21 -0.73 5.20
C THR A 122 1.21 0.03 4.34
N LEU A 123 1.24 1.37 4.36
CA LEU A 123 0.36 2.19 3.53
C LEU A 123 0.66 2.06 2.04
N ILE A 124 1.95 2.07 1.66
CA ILE A 124 2.34 1.88 0.26
C ILE A 124 1.86 0.54 -0.26
N SER A 125 2.16 -0.52 0.49
CA SER A 125 1.77 -1.90 0.18
C SER A 125 0.25 -2.06 0.13
N GLY A 126 -0.46 -1.46 1.09
CA GLY A 126 -1.91 -1.47 1.15
C GLY A 126 -2.56 -0.76 -0.03
N VAL A 127 -2.16 0.48 -0.32
CA VAL A 127 -2.67 1.24 -1.47
C VAL A 127 -2.41 0.50 -2.77
N LYS A 128 -1.19 -0.01 -2.99
CA LYS A 128 -0.83 -0.82 -4.16
C LYS A 128 -1.75 -2.03 -4.35
N ASN A 129 -2.01 -2.78 -3.26
CA ASN A 129 -2.91 -3.92 -3.28
C ASN A 129 -4.35 -3.50 -3.63
N PHE A 130 -4.86 -2.43 -3.01
CA PHE A 130 -6.22 -1.94 -3.28
C PHE A 130 -6.38 -1.37 -4.68
N VAL A 131 -5.38 -0.67 -5.24
CA VAL A 131 -5.46 -0.19 -6.63
C VAL A 131 -5.54 -1.39 -7.58
N THR A 132 -4.67 -2.38 -7.40
CA THR A 132 -4.50 -3.52 -8.32
C THR A 132 -5.64 -4.53 -8.23
N ASN A 133 -6.08 -4.87 -7.02
CA ASN A 133 -7.00 -6.00 -6.80
C ASN A 133 -8.45 -5.56 -6.58
N VAL A 134 -8.68 -4.30 -6.18
CA VAL A 134 -10.01 -3.82 -5.78
C VAL A 134 -10.50 -2.72 -6.72
N CYS A 135 -9.78 -1.59 -6.81
CA CYS A 135 -10.18 -0.43 -7.59
C CYS A 135 -10.23 -0.74 -9.09
N ALA A 136 -9.22 -1.47 -9.60
CA ALA A 136 -9.17 -1.90 -10.99
C ALA A 136 -10.39 -2.72 -11.43
N ARG A 137 -11.05 -3.44 -10.49
CA ARG A 137 -12.23 -4.27 -10.75
C ARG A 137 -13.54 -3.53 -10.48
N ILE A 138 -13.63 -2.79 -9.37
CA ILE A 138 -14.85 -2.09 -8.98
C ILE A 138 -15.11 -0.86 -9.85
N PHE A 139 -14.10 -0.28 -10.47
CA PHE A 139 -14.25 0.93 -11.30
C PHE A 139 -14.00 0.68 -12.79
N THR A 140 -13.84 -0.57 -13.24
CA THR A 140 -13.44 -0.89 -14.63
C THR A 140 -14.32 -0.21 -15.67
N ASP A 141 -15.64 -0.27 -15.53
CA ASP A 141 -16.61 0.31 -16.46
C ASP A 141 -16.58 1.85 -16.46
N ILE A 142 -16.39 2.46 -15.28
CA ILE A 142 -16.23 3.92 -15.15
C ILE A 142 -14.93 4.35 -15.84
N LEU A 143 -13.83 3.63 -15.61
CA LEU A 143 -12.54 3.88 -16.24
C LEU A 143 -12.62 3.75 -17.77
N GLN A 144 -13.27 2.69 -18.27
CA GLN A 144 -13.48 2.47 -19.70
C GLN A 144 -14.27 3.62 -20.34
N ARG A 145 -15.37 4.04 -19.71
CA ARG A 145 -16.20 5.15 -20.20
C ARG A 145 -15.42 6.47 -20.32
N ILE A 146 -14.49 6.72 -19.41
CA ILE A 146 -13.68 7.95 -19.38
C ILE A 146 -12.55 7.89 -20.40
N LEU A 147 -11.83 6.75 -20.47
CA LEU A 147 -10.67 6.59 -21.33
C LEU A 147 -11.03 6.37 -22.80
N PHE A 148 -12.21 5.80 -23.07
CA PHE A 148 -12.66 5.46 -24.42
C PHE A 148 -14.09 5.97 -24.71
N PRO A 149 -14.32 7.31 -24.75
CA PRO A 149 -15.67 7.88 -24.82
C PRO A 149 -16.41 7.63 -26.14
N ARG A 150 -15.69 7.25 -27.20
CA ARG A 150 -16.20 7.09 -28.58
C ARG A 150 -16.13 5.66 -29.10
N SER A 151 -15.72 4.72 -28.24
CA SER A 151 -15.51 3.34 -28.62
C SER A 151 -16.69 2.51 -28.10
N TYR A 152 -17.63 2.14 -28.97
CA TYR A 152 -18.49 0.97 -28.75
C TYR A 152 -17.70 -0.34 -28.91
N VAL A 153 -16.40 -0.31 -28.61
CA VAL A 153 -15.52 -1.46 -28.76
C VAL A 153 -15.87 -2.38 -27.60
N HIS A 154 -16.53 -3.49 -27.94
CA HIS A 154 -16.48 -4.69 -27.13
C HIS A 154 -15.01 -4.97 -26.86
N PHE A 155 -14.52 -4.60 -25.68
CA PHE A 155 -13.20 -5.03 -25.23
C PHE A 155 -13.19 -6.54 -25.29
N SER A 156 -12.24 -7.09 -26.04
CA SER A 156 -11.99 -8.52 -26.01
C SER A 156 -11.69 -8.92 -24.56
N PRO A 157 -12.12 -10.10 -24.10
CA PRO A 157 -11.79 -10.61 -22.76
C PRO A 157 -10.27 -10.52 -22.45
N GLU A 158 -9.42 -10.53 -23.47
CA GLU A 158 -7.96 -10.52 -23.33
C GLU A 158 -7.31 -9.12 -23.29
N ASP A 159 -8.09 -8.05 -23.48
CA ASP A 159 -7.55 -6.69 -23.55
C ASP A 159 -7.19 -6.17 -22.15
N THR A 160 -5.89 -5.97 -21.93
CA THR A 160 -5.37 -5.17 -20.80
C THR A 160 -5.17 -3.73 -21.27
N PHE A 161 -5.58 -2.76 -20.46
CA PHE A 161 -5.26 -1.36 -20.73
C PHE A 161 -4.54 -0.72 -19.55
N VAL A 162 -3.64 0.21 -19.88
CA VAL A 162 -2.79 0.93 -18.92
C VAL A 162 -3.49 2.23 -18.54
N ILE A 163 -3.62 2.49 -17.24
CA ILE A 163 -4.08 3.79 -16.75
C ILE A 163 -2.96 4.82 -17.04
N PRO A 164 -3.27 5.98 -17.66
CA PRO A 164 -2.29 7.06 -17.80
C PRO A 164 -1.64 7.41 -16.44
N LEU A 165 -0.34 7.73 -16.41
CA LEU A 165 0.48 7.93 -15.18
C LEU A 165 0.86 6.66 -14.39
N PHE A 166 0.51 5.47 -14.88
CA PHE A 166 1.11 4.20 -14.44
C PHE A 166 2.18 3.72 -15.45
N PRO A 167 3.33 3.16 -15.00
CA PRO A 167 3.66 2.80 -13.62
C PRO A 167 3.98 4.01 -12.73
N ASN A 168 3.38 4.03 -11.53
CA ASN A 168 3.72 5.01 -10.50
C ASN A 168 4.98 4.55 -9.76
N ARG A 169 5.87 5.49 -9.40
CA ARG A 169 7.15 5.20 -8.73
C ARG A 169 7.02 4.38 -7.43
N LEU A 170 5.93 4.53 -6.68
CA LEU A 170 5.68 3.78 -5.45
C LEU A 170 4.77 2.57 -5.65
N PHE A 171 3.75 2.72 -6.50
CA PHE A 171 2.66 1.75 -6.59
C PHE A 171 2.82 0.77 -7.76
N GLY A 172 3.88 0.91 -8.57
CA GLY A 172 4.18 0.03 -9.69
C GLY A 172 3.22 0.19 -10.86
N SER A 173 3.17 -0.78 -11.77
CA SER A 173 2.20 -0.83 -12.87
C SER A 173 0.87 -1.42 -12.40
N VAL A 174 -0.24 -0.81 -12.78
CA VAL A 174 -1.58 -1.38 -12.57
C VAL A 174 -2.06 -1.95 -13.89
N LYS A 175 -2.30 -3.26 -13.91
CA LYS A 175 -2.95 -3.93 -15.04
C LYS A 175 -4.43 -4.05 -14.73
N ILE A 176 -5.27 -3.40 -15.54
CA ILE A 176 -6.71 -3.62 -15.47
C ILE A 176 -7.00 -4.82 -16.38
N VAL A 177 -7.52 -5.89 -15.78
CA VAL A 177 -8.01 -7.07 -16.50
C VAL A 177 -9.52 -6.93 -16.62
N ASN A 178 -10.06 -7.15 -17.82
CA ASN A 178 -11.49 -7.16 -18.04
C ASN A 178 -12.14 -8.28 -17.19
N PRO A 179 -13.08 -7.96 -16.29
CA PRO A 179 -13.67 -8.96 -15.39
C PRO A 179 -14.45 -10.07 -16.11
N ASN A 180 -14.82 -9.87 -17.39
CA ASN A 180 -15.53 -10.87 -18.19
C ASN A 180 -14.63 -12.02 -18.69
N SER A 181 -13.31 -11.94 -18.53
CA SER A 181 -12.37 -12.95 -19.03
C SER A 181 -11.84 -13.93 -17.99
N SER A 182 -11.89 -13.59 -16.71
CA SER A 182 -11.34 -14.42 -15.66
C SER A 182 -12.42 -15.22 -14.94
N ILE A 183 -13.08 -16.14 -15.65
CA ILE A 183 -13.98 -17.14 -15.05
C ILE A 183 -13.26 -17.96 -13.96
N ASN A 184 -11.92 -18.01 -14.00
CA ASN A 184 -11.07 -18.77 -13.07
C ASN A 184 -10.38 -17.95 -11.97
N HIS A 185 -10.53 -16.62 -11.93
CA HIS A 185 -10.10 -15.82 -10.78
C HIS A 185 -11.34 -15.36 -10.01
N GLY A 186 -12.05 -16.34 -9.45
CA GLY A 186 -13.04 -16.07 -8.42
C GLY A 186 -12.44 -15.11 -7.41
N VAL A 187 -13.20 -14.08 -7.03
CA VAL A 187 -12.90 -13.28 -5.84
C VAL A 187 -12.97 -14.29 -4.68
N PRO A 188 -11.87 -14.76 -4.08
CA PRO A 188 -11.87 -15.46 -2.81
C PRO A 188 -12.72 -14.66 -1.84
N THR A 189 -13.31 -15.41 -0.92
CA THR A 189 -14.31 -14.94 0.02
C THR A 189 -13.82 -15.20 1.44
N GLY A 190 -13.63 -14.11 2.19
CA GLY A 190 -13.08 -14.01 3.54
C GLY A 190 -12.79 -12.54 3.93
N GLY A 191 -13.48 -12.01 4.95
CA GLY A 191 -13.34 -10.60 5.42
C GLY A 191 -14.23 -9.59 4.67
N ILE A 192 -14.14 -8.29 5.04
CA ILE A 192 -14.98 -7.19 4.50
C ILE A 192 -14.96 -7.13 2.95
N TRP A 193 -13.87 -7.59 2.33
CA TRP A 193 -13.63 -7.53 0.88
C TRP A 193 -13.55 -8.89 0.18
N GLY A 194 -13.81 -9.98 0.90
CA GLY A 194 -13.61 -11.33 0.37
C GLY A 194 -12.16 -11.84 0.42
N TRP A 195 -11.15 -11.00 0.60
CA TRP A 195 -9.76 -11.46 0.77
C TRP A 195 -9.17 -10.98 2.10
N SER A 196 -8.26 -11.78 2.66
CA SER A 196 -7.32 -11.29 3.69
C SER A 196 -6.29 -10.39 2.99
N PRO A 197 -6.23 -9.08 3.27
CA PRO A 197 -5.29 -8.13 2.66
C PRO A 197 -3.81 -8.46 2.95
N PHE A 198 -3.56 -9.47 3.77
CA PHE A 198 -2.26 -9.98 4.14
C PHE A 198 -1.76 -11.11 3.22
N LEU A 199 -2.62 -11.68 2.35
CA LEU A 199 -2.31 -12.92 1.61
C LEU A 199 -1.65 -12.76 0.23
N GLU A 200 -1.57 -11.55 -0.33
CA GLU A 200 -0.88 -11.32 -1.62
C GLU A 200 -0.01 -10.06 -1.63
N LEU A 201 0.64 -9.77 -0.51
CA LEU A 201 1.73 -8.79 -0.56
C LEU A 201 2.97 -9.49 -1.14
N SER A 202 3.62 -8.85 -2.12
CA SER A 202 4.85 -9.39 -2.69
C SER A 202 5.84 -9.65 -1.57
N VAL A 203 6.53 -10.79 -1.63
CA VAL A 203 7.64 -11.09 -0.70
C VAL A 203 8.62 -9.91 -0.65
N ASP A 204 8.78 -9.19 -1.76
CA ASP A 204 9.60 -8.00 -1.84
C ASP A 204 9.15 -6.87 -0.90
N ASP A 205 7.84 -6.65 -0.75
CA ASP A 205 7.28 -5.55 0.07
C ASP A 205 7.52 -5.78 1.58
N ARG A 206 7.79 -7.03 1.97
CA ARG A 206 8.16 -7.46 3.34
C ARG A 206 9.62 -7.90 3.47
N THR A 207 10.43 -7.67 2.43
CA THR A 207 11.86 -7.96 2.43
C THR A 207 12.65 -6.71 2.80
N MET A 208 13.63 -6.87 3.67
CA MET A 208 14.60 -5.84 4.03
C MET A 208 15.99 -6.21 3.52
N PHE A 209 16.75 -5.19 3.16
CA PHE A 209 18.16 -5.34 2.82
C PHE A 209 19.03 -4.93 4.01
N LEU A 210 19.85 -5.86 4.48
CA LEU A 210 20.76 -5.66 5.59
C LEU A 210 22.19 -5.53 5.06
N THR A 211 23.00 -4.67 5.65
CA THR A 211 24.44 -4.56 5.36
C THR A 211 25.25 -4.63 6.65
N PHE A 212 26.45 -5.17 6.54
CA PHE A 212 27.33 -5.48 7.67
C PHE A 212 28.67 -4.76 7.53
N SER A 213 29.28 -4.40 8.66
CA SER A 213 30.65 -3.86 8.67
C SER A 213 31.67 -4.90 8.23
N ARG A 214 32.64 -4.49 7.40
CA ARG A 214 33.79 -5.33 7.08
C ARG A 214 34.62 -5.60 8.34
N GLY A 215 35.07 -6.85 8.51
CA GLY A 215 35.92 -7.27 9.63
C GLY A 215 35.13 -7.72 10.86
N PHE A 216 33.79 -7.64 10.81
CA PHE A 216 32.88 -8.05 11.89
C PHE A 216 31.84 -9.03 11.33
N PRO A 217 32.18 -10.31 11.11
CA PRO A 217 31.29 -11.28 10.51
C PRO A 217 30.00 -11.43 11.32
N VAL A 218 28.85 -11.25 10.68
CA VAL A 218 27.52 -11.43 11.27
C VAL A 218 26.96 -12.76 10.76
N SER A 219 26.50 -13.63 11.67
CA SER A 219 25.89 -14.91 11.30
C SER A 219 24.41 -14.77 10.97
N GLN A 220 23.84 -15.79 10.30
CA GLN A 220 22.40 -15.83 10.04
C GLN A 220 21.56 -15.86 11.33
N ASP A 221 22.05 -16.55 12.37
CA ASP A 221 21.34 -16.66 13.64
C ASP A 221 21.39 -15.37 14.44
N GLU A 222 22.50 -14.62 14.40
CA GLU A 222 22.59 -13.27 14.97
C GLU A 222 21.57 -12.32 14.33
N VAL A 223 21.35 -12.44 13.02
CA VAL A 223 20.30 -11.66 12.35
C VAL A 223 18.92 -12.06 12.87
N LYS A 224 18.61 -13.35 12.95
CA LYS A 224 17.32 -13.82 13.46
C LYS A 224 17.06 -13.34 14.88
N GLU A 225 18.02 -13.56 15.78
CA GLU A 225 17.97 -13.18 17.19
C GLU A 225 17.69 -11.68 17.33
N LEU A 226 18.48 -10.83 16.66
CA LEU A 226 18.31 -9.37 16.70
C LEU A 226 16.89 -8.94 16.34
N PHE A 227 16.33 -9.47 15.24
CA PHE A 227 15.02 -9.03 14.76
C PHE A 227 13.85 -9.65 15.52
N MET A 228 13.98 -10.89 16.00
CA MET A 228 12.98 -11.52 16.88
C MET A 228 12.89 -10.78 18.22
N GLU A 229 14.03 -10.41 18.81
CA GLU A 229 14.07 -9.60 20.04
C GLU A 229 13.51 -8.19 19.81
N LEU A 230 13.95 -7.50 18.75
CA LEU A 230 13.49 -6.15 18.42
C LEU A 230 11.98 -6.07 18.20
N LEU A 231 11.39 -7.09 17.59
CA LEU A 231 9.98 -7.12 17.21
C LEU A 231 9.09 -7.79 18.27
N GLY A 232 9.69 -8.54 19.21
CA GLY A 232 9.00 -9.25 20.28
C GLY A 232 8.16 -10.42 19.77
N SER A 233 8.63 -11.13 18.74
CA SER A 233 7.89 -12.24 18.12
C SER A 233 8.84 -13.24 17.46
N GLU A 234 8.74 -14.51 17.84
CA GLU A 234 9.57 -15.59 17.27
C GLU A 234 9.18 -15.94 15.81
N THR A 235 7.96 -15.61 15.40
CA THR A 235 7.45 -15.86 14.04
C THR A 235 7.58 -14.64 13.13
N CYS A 236 8.25 -13.58 13.57
CA CYS A 236 8.40 -12.36 12.76
C CYS A 236 9.37 -12.52 11.58
N VAL A 237 10.35 -13.41 11.69
CA VAL A 237 11.34 -13.68 10.65
C VAL A 237 10.98 -14.99 9.93
N GLU A 238 10.61 -14.88 8.66
CA GLU A 238 10.35 -16.08 7.84
C GLU A 238 11.63 -16.65 7.23
N ARG A 239 12.51 -15.77 6.75
CA ARG A 239 13.73 -16.19 6.05
C ARG A 239 14.83 -15.15 6.16
N VAL A 240 16.06 -15.62 6.34
CA VAL A 240 17.27 -14.81 6.19
C VAL A 240 18.12 -15.44 5.10
N GLN A 241 18.44 -14.68 4.06
CA GLN A 241 19.31 -15.10 2.97
C GLN A 241 20.59 -14.28 3.02
N MET A 242 21.69 -14.89 3.47
CA MET A 242 23.01 -14.27 3.47
C MET A 242 23.54 -14.13 2.04
N ALA A 243 24.41 -13.14 1.82
CA ALA A 243 25.13 -13.02 0.55
C ALA A 243 25.90 -14.31 0.23
N ASN A 244 25.77 -14.80 -1.01
CA ASN A 244 26.56 -15.93 -1.47
C ASN A 244 28.00 -15.46 -1.71
N VAL A 245 28.92 -15.96 -0.90
CA VAL A 245 30.35 -15.59 -0.93
C VAL A 245 31.19 -16.87 -0.84
N PRO A 246 32.42 -16.86 -1.39
CA PRO A 246 33.35 -17.97 -1.21
C PRO A 246 33.59 -18.29 0.28
N PRO A 247 33.94 -19.55 0.65
CA PRO A 247 34.09 -19.98 2.05
C PRO A 247 35.01 -19.10 2.91
N ASN A 248 36.02 -18.49 2.28
CA ASN A 248 37.03 -17.67 2.96
C ASN A 248 36.71 -16.17 2.96
N LYS A 249 35.48 -15.77 2.58
CA LYS A 249 35.05 -14.38 2.57
C LYS A 249 33.83 -14.19 3.47
N GLN A 250 33.80 -13.07 4.19
CA GLN A 250 32.65 -12.71 5.00
C GLN A 250 31.48 -12.23 4.11
N PRO A 251 30.23 -12.63 4.39
CA PRO A 251 29.05 -11.98 3.82
C PRO A 251 29.00 -10.52 4.27
N LEU A 252 28.70 -9.58 3.35
CA LEU A 252 28.60 -8.15 3.66
C LEU A 252 27.15 -7.63 3.64
N TYR A 253 26.21 -8.48 3.25
CA TYR A 253 24.80 -8.15 3.24
C TYR A 253 23.94 -9.40 3.39
N ALA A 254 22.67 -9.19 3.70
CA ALA A 254 21.65 -10.23 3.71
C ALA A 254 20.30 -9.66 3.27
N LYS A 255 19.41 -10.53 2.78
CA LYS A 255 17.98 -10.25 2.64
C LYS A 255 17.24 -10.87 3.81
N LEU A 256 16.45 -10.07 4.51
CA LEU A 256 15.60 -10.49 5.62
C LEU A 256 14.15 -10.43 5.16
N VAL A 257 13.45 -11.55 5.17
CA VAL A 257 12.04 -11.66 4.84
C VAL A 257 11.23 -11.73 6.14
N LEU A 258 10.39 -10.74 6.39
CA LEU A 258 9.54 -10.65 7.57
C LEU A 258 8.14 -11.19 7.28
N SER A 259 7.44 -11.71 8.29
CA SER A 259 6.09 -12.28 8.12
C SER A 259 5.00 -11.25 7.81
N THR A 260 5.27 -9.96 8.03
CA THR A 260 4.36 -8.87 7.65
C THR A 260 5.11 -7.58 7.35
N VAL A 261 4.58 -6.78 6.43
CA VAL A 261 5.09 -5.42 6.12
C VAL A 261 5.01 -4.47 7.33
N VAL A 262 4.12 -4.74 8.28
CA VAL A 262 4.03 -3.98 9.55
C VAL A 262 5.34 -4.05 10.32
N TYR A 263 6.06 -5.17 10.25
CA TYR A 263 7.37 -5.29 10.89
C TYR A 263 8.44 -4.45 10.19
N VAL A 264 8.34 -4.24 8.86
CA VAL A 264 9.23 -3.32 8.14
C VAL A 264 9.06 -1.89 8.68
N ASP A 265 7.82 -1.45 8.88
CA ASP A 265 7.52 -0.15 9.51
C ASP A 265 8.06 -0.06 10.94
N ARG A 266 7.96 -1.12 11.74
CA ARG A 266 8.50 -1.14 13.12
C ARG A 266 10.03 -1.09 13.16
N VAL A 267 10.71 -1.71 12.21
CA VAL A 267 12.18 -1.67 12.08
C VAL A 267 12.64 -0.29 11.62
N LEU A 268 11.97 0.29 10.62
CA LEU A 268 12.40 1.55 10.01
C LEU A 268 11.84 2.80 10.70
N ARG A 269 10.71 2.72 11.40
CA ARG A 269 10.07 3.81 12.15
C ARG A 269 9.98 5.11 11.36
N GLY A 270 9.58 5.00 10.09
CA GLY A 270 9.48 6.11 9.14
C GLY A 270 10.79 6.62 8.54
N THR A 271 11.93 5.95 8.78
CA THR A 271 13.18 6.23 8.05
C THR A 271 13.37 5.32 6.84
N ARG A 272 14.38 5.62 6.01
CA ARG A 272 14.84 4.71 4.97
C ARG A 272 15.91 3.73 5.44
N VAL A 273 16.67 4.10 6.47
CA VAL A 273 17.76 3.30 7.03
C VAL A 273 17.70 3.36 8.55
N SER A 274 17.80 2.20 9.18
CA SER A 274 17.96 2.06 10.63
C SER A 274 19.27 1.33 10.93
N LYS A 275 19.98 1.78 11.97
CA LYS A 275 21.22 1.16 12.44
C LYS A 275 20.94 0.37 13.72
N PHE A 276 21.41 -0.86 13.76
CA PHE A 276 21.31 -1.79 14.87
C PHE A 276 22.68 -2.29 15.30
N ARG A 277 22.70 -2.96 16.45
CA ARG A 277 23.92 -3.56 17.00
C ARG A 277 23.57 -4.86 17.71
N ILE A 278 24.30 -5.93 17.39
CA ILE A 278 24.27 -7.22 18.11
C ILE A 278 25.71 -7.67 18.33
N ASN A 279 26.06 -8.16 19.53
CA ASN A 279 27.41 -8.64 19.86
C ASN A 279 28.54 -7.66 19.47
N ARG A 280 28.31 -6.35 19.64
CA ARG A 280 29.21 -5.24 19.24
C ARG A 280 29.41 -5.07 17.71
N LYS A 281 28.71 -5.83 16.88
CA LYS A 281 28.70 -5.73 15.40
C LYS A 281 27.60 -4.79 14.93
N HIS A 282 27.85 -4.00 13.90
CA HIS A 282 26.87 -3.07 13.35
C HIS A 282 26.13 -3.67 12.16
N ILE A 283 24.81 -3.46 12.14
CA ILE A 283 23.91 -3.86 11.07
C ILE A 283 23.11 -2.64 10.63
N TRP A 284 23.10 -2.34 9.33
CA TRP A 284 22.23 -1.32 8.76
C TRP A 284 21.12 -2.00 7.98
N ALA A 285 19.87 -1.66 8.30
CA ALA A 285 18.69 -2.18 7.62
C ALA A 285 18.04 -1.08 6.79
N ARG A 286 17.59 -1.42 5.59
CA ARG A 286 16.78 -0.56 4.72
C ARG A 286 15.72 -1.39 4.01
N ASN A 287 14.71 -0.74 3.44
CA ASN A 287 13.73 -1.43 2.61
C ASN A 287 14.41 -2.05 1.36
N ASN A 288 13.89 -3.18 0.88
CA ASN A 288 14.37 -3.80 -0.34
C ASN A 288 13.85 -3.03 -1.57
N GLU A 289 14.62 -2.05 -2.04
CA GLU A 289 14.36 -1.39 -3.32
C GLU A 289 14.92 -2.27 -4.45
N ARG A 290 14.06 -2.65 -5.41
CA ARG A 290 14.53 -3.24 -6.67
C ARG A 290 15.42 -2.20 -7.36
N ARG A 291 16.70 -2.53 -7.55
CA ARG A 291 17.51 -1.85 -8.56
C ARG A 291 17.17 -2.54 -9.87
N GLU A 292 16.28 -1.92 -10.64
CA GLU A 292 16.18 -2.19 -12.08
C GLU A 292 17.46 -1.73 -12.77
#